data_AF-R0KGM8-F1
#
_entry.id   AF-R0KGM8-F1
#
_cell.length_a   1.000
_cell.length_b   1.000
_cell.length_c   1.000
_cell.angle_alpha   90.00
_cell.angle_beta   90.00
_cell.angle_gamma   90.00
#
_symmetry.space_group_name_H-M   'P 1'
#
loop_
_entity.id
_entity.type
_entity.pdbx_description
1 polymer ?
#
loop_
_entity_poly.entity_id
_entity_poly.type
_entity_poly.pdbx_seq_one_letter_code
_entity_poly.pdbx_strand_id
1 'polypeptide(L)'
;MCKEDAVQAPSWVCHHDDRLWPGVPANMFHVDWYLAFDAATQKTVFSTAGSAGKLFPFGGGKSICPGRNFAKQEVLGAVATILDQFRFEPLNFISLDGRTTSNFPTVKEGYAGNGMVLPRGDLTVQVFRCQ
;
A
#
# COMPACT_ATOMS: atom_id res chain seq x y z
N MET A 1 11.59 -27.36 13.10
CA MET A 1 12.30 -26.14 13.52
C MET A 1 13.35 -26.56 14.53
N CYS A 2 14.60 -26.55 14.09
CA CYS A 2 15.76 -26.84 14.90
C CYS A 2 16.20 -25.57 15.62
N LYS A 3 16.99 -25.76 16.69
CA LYS A 3 17.72 -24.65 17.30
C LYS A 3 18.60 -24.02 16.21
N GLU A 4 18.64 -22.68 16.15
CA GLU A 4 19.36 -21.86 15.15
C GLU A 4 18.66 -21.67 13.79
N ASP A 5 17.50 -22.29 13.57
CA ASP A 5 16.68 -21.96 12.40
C ASP A 5 16.17 -20.52 12.48
N ALA A 6 16.26 -19.80 11.35
CA ALA A 6 15.60 -18.51 11.18
C ALA A 6 14.19 -18.73 10.61
N VAL A 7 13.17 -18.25 11.34
CA VAL A 7 11.78 -18.24 10.86
C VAL A 7 11.45 -16.88 10.30
N GLN A 8 11.06 -16.83 9.03
CA GLN A 8 10.62 -15.62 8.36
C GLN A 8 9.12 -15.66 8.08
N ALA A 9 8.45 -14.54 8.31
CA ALA A 9 7.06 -14.31 7.96
C ALA A 9 6.99 -13.18 6.92
N PRO A 10 7.25 -13.46 5.63
CA PRO A 10 7.25 -12.44 4.60
C PRO A 10 5.83 -11.92 4.36
N SER A 11 5.61 -10.63 4.59
CA SER A 11 4.31 -9.99 4.43
C SER A 11 3.79 -10.06 2.99
N TRP A 12 4.70 -9.98 2.01
CA TRP A 12 4.39 -10.06 0.58
C TRP A 12 3.53 -11.27 0.23
N VAL A 13 3.81 -12.45 0.79
CA VAL A 13 3.08 -13.68 0.44
C VAL A 13 1.60 -13.54 0.78
N CYS A 14 1.27 -13.07 1.99
CA CYS A 14 -0.14 -12.93 2.40
C CYS A 14 -0.82 -11.72 1.75
N HIS A 15 -0.08 -10.65 1.45
CA HIS A 15 -0.63 -9.44 0.83
C HIS A 15 -1.03 -9.68 -0.63
N HIS A 16 -0.40 -10.65 -1.29
CA HIS A 16 -0.56 -10.95 -2.71
C HIS A 16 -1.15 -12.34 -3.01
N ASP A 17 -1.80 -12.98 -2.03
CA ASP A 17 -2.44 -14.30 -2.20
C ASP A 17 -3.95 -14.17 -2.51
N ASP A 18 -4.36 -14.52 -3.72
CA ASP A 18 -5.75 -14.48 -4.18
C ASP A 18 -6.71 -15.29 -3.29
N ARG A 19 -6.22 -16.30 -2.56
CA ARG A 19 -7.04 -17.09 -1.62
C ARG A 19 -7.44 -16.28 -0.39
N LEU A 20 -6.65 -15.26 -0.04
CA LEU A 20 -6.89 -14.39 1.11
C LEU A 20 -7.71 -13.15 0.73
N TRP A 21 -7.64 -12.74 -0.53
CA TRP A 21 -8.25 -11.54 -1.10
C TRP A 21 -9.23 -11.88 -2.24
N PRO A 22 -10.45 -12.36 -1.92
CA PRO A 22 -11.41 -12.78 -2.93
C PRO A 22 -12.04 -11.59 -3.69
N GLY A 23 -12.57 -11.88 -4.88
CA GLY A 23 -13.34 -10.94 -5.71
C GLY A 23 -12.54 -10.29 -6.84
N VAL A 24 -11.32 -9.83 -6.55
CA VAL A 24 -10.38 -9.29 -7.54
C VAL A 24 -8.98 -9.86 -7.29
N PRO A 25 -8.08 -9.89 -8.28
CA PRO A 25 -6.71 -10.36 -8.07
C PRO A 25 -6.02 -9.58 -6.94
N ALA A 26 -5.29 -10.26 -6.05
CA ALA A 26 -4.59 -9.67 -4.91
C ALA A 26 -3.53 -8.63 -5.32
N ASN A 27 -3.08 -8.69 -6.58
CA ASN A 27 -2.15 -7.72 -7.18
C ASN A 27 -2.84 -6.47 -7.77
N MET A 28 -4.17 -6.37 -7.70
CA MET A 28 -4.91 -5.15 -8.07
C MET A 28 -5.25 -4.31 -6.84
N PHE A 29 -5.14 -2.99 -7.00
CA PHE A 29 -5.66 -2.07 -6.01
C PHE A 29 -7.19 -2.13 -5.96
N HIS A 30 -7.75 -2.38 -4.78
CA HIS A 30 -9.19 -2.48 -4.57
C HIS A 30 -9.60 -1.93 -3.19
N VAL A 31 -10.35 -0.83 -3.21
CA VAL A 31 -10.69 -0.08 -2.00
C VAL A 31 -11.71 -0.80 -1.12
N ASP A 32 -12.61 -1.59 -1.72
CA ASP A 32 -13.75 -2.18 -1.01
C ASP A 32 -13.34 -3.22 0.04
N TRP A 33 -12.12 -3.77 -0.05
CA TRP A 33 -11.56 -4.62 1.01
C TRP A 33 -11.42 -3.93 2.37
N TYR A 34 -11.43 -2.59 2.39
CA TYR A 34 -11.31 -1.77 3.59
C TYR A 34 -12.59 -1.03 3.94
N LEU A 35 -13.70 -1.38 3.29
CA LEU A 35 -15.01 -0.80 3.53
C LEU A 35 -15.92 -1.84 4.16
N ALA A 36 -16.64 -1.46 5.22
CA ALA A 36 -17.62 -2.29 5.89
C ALA A 36 -18.93 -1.52 6.04
N PHE A 37 -20.06 -2.20 5.85
CA PHE A 37 -21.37 -1.61 6.13
C PHE A 37 -21.65 -1.69 7.64
N ASP A 38 -21.84 -0.54 8.26
CA ASP A 38 -22.28 -0.44 9.65
C ASP A 38 -23.82 -0.40 9.69
N ALA A 39 -24.42 -1.49 10.14
CA ALA A 39 -25.87 -1.62 10.24
C ALA A 39 -26.50 -0.65 11.27
N ALA A 40 -25.76 -0.21 12.29
CA ALA A 40 -26.28 0.71 13.29
C ALA A 40 -26.41 2.13 12.72
N THR A 41 -25.43 2.57 11.93
CA THR A 41 -25.43 3.91 11.33
C THR A 41 -25.97 3.95 9.91
N GLN A 42 -26.24 2.79 9.30
CA GLN A 42 -26.64 2.63 7.89
C GLN A 42 -25.65 3.29 6.92
N LYS A 43 -24.35 3.22 7.24
CA LYS A 43 -23.28 3.86 6.46
C LYS A 43 -22.14 2.89 6.17
N THR A 44 -21.48 3.09 5.03
CA THR A 44 -20.20 2.46 4.75
C THR A 44 -19.10 3.18 5.53
N VAL A 45 -18.32 2.43 6.29
CA VAL A 45 -17.22 2.92 7.12
C VAL A 45 -15.91 2.24 6.73
N PHE A 46 -14.79 2.94 6.96
CA PHE A 46 -13.48 2.31 6.86
C PHE A 46 -13.29 1.29 7.98
N SER A 47 -12.83 0.09 7.64
CA SER A 47 -12.55 -0.97 8.60
C SER A 47 -11.41 -1.88 8.13
N THR A 48 -10.56 -2.28 9.08
CA THR A 48 -9.56 -3.33 8.88
C THR A 48 -9.89 -4.60 9.66
N ALA A 49 -11.12 -4.73 10.19
CA ALA A 49 -11.50 -5.83 11.07
C ALA A 49 -11.45 -7.23 10.41
N GLY A 50 -11.35 -7.31 9.08
CA GLY A 50 -11.19 -8.56 8.33
C GLY A 50 -9.78 -8.85 7.82
N SER A 51 -8.81 -7.95 8.06
CA SER A 51 -7.48 -8.04 7.46
C SER A 51 -6.44 -8.71 8.36
N ALA A 52 -6.82 -9.15 9.56
CA ALA A 52 -5.92 -9.79 10.51
C ALA A 52 -5.27 -11.04 9.91
N GLY A 53 -3.94 -11.14 10.02
CA GLY A 53 -3.16 -12.27 9.47
C GLY A 53 -2.98 -12.26 7.94
N LYS A 54 -3.77 -11.46 7.22
CA LYS A 54 -3.65 -11.28 5.75
C LYS A 54 -2.91 -9.99 5.38
N LEU A 55 -3.02 -8.97 6.24
CA LEU A 55 -2.40 -7.66 6.07
C LEU A 55 -1.65 -7.26 7.35
N PHE A 56 -0.34 -7.12 7.24
CA PHE A 56 0.57 -6.79 8.35
C PHE A 56 1.81 -6.00 7.85
N PRO A 57 1.62 -4.81 7.26
CA PRO A 57 2.69 -4.01 6.65
C PRO A 57 3.72 -3.47 7.65
N PHE A 58 3.39 -3.49 8.95
CA PHE A 58 4.27 -3.04 10.03
C PHE A 58 4.91 -4.19 10.81
N GLY A 59 4.84 -5.42 10.30
CA GLY A 59 5.21 -6.62 11.05
C GLY A 59 4.17 -6.99 12.11
N GLY A 60 4.59 -7.75 13.13
CA GLY A 60 3.69 -8.25 14.17
C GLY A 60 4.41 -8.66 15.46
N GLY A 61 3.65 -8.85 16.53
CA GLY A 61 4.17 -9.29 17.82
C GLY A 61 5.22 -8.33 18.40
N LYS A 62 6.31 -8.88 18.93
CA LYS A 62 7.39 -8.12 19.58
C LYS A 62 8.25 -7.31 18.61
N SER A 63 8.22 -7.63 17.32
CA SER A 63 8.98 -6.95 16.25
C SER A 63 8.12 -6.00 15.43
N ILE A 64 6.92 -5.66 15.88
CA ILE A 64 6.06 -4.70 15.20
C ILE A 64 6.73 -3.31 15.18
N CYS A 65 6.63 -2.60 14.07
CA CYS A 65 7.20 -1.27 13.92
C CYS A 65 6.64 -0.32 15.00
N PRO A 66 7.51 0.29 15.85
CA PRO A 66 7.06 1.22 16.88
C PRO A 66 6.50 2.51 16.27
N GLY A 67 6.97 2.90 15.08
CA GLY A 67 6.53 4.08 14.34
C GLY A 67 5.19 3.94 13.63
N ARG A 68 4.53 2.76 13.62
CA ARG A 68 3.31 2.51 12.82
C ARG A 68 2.18 3.53 13.05
N ASN A 69 2.04 4.01 14.29
CA ASN A 69 0.99 4.97 14.64
C ASN A 69 1.33 6.35 14.06
N PHE A 70 2.59 6.77 14.22
CA PHE A 70 3.07 8.04 13.67
C PHE A 70 3.03 8.02 12.14
N ALA A 71 3.58 6.98 11.50
CA ALA A 71 3.59 6.82 10.05
C ALA A 71 2.17 6.87 9.45
N LYS A 72 1.19 6.23 10.11
CA LYS A 72 -0.21 6.31 9.69
C LYS A 72 -0.74 7.75 9.73
N GLN A 73 -0.51 8.47 10.82
CA GLN A 73 -0.98 9.86 10.96
C GLN A 73 -0.26 10.80 10.00
N GLU A 74 1.04 10.62 9.80
CA GLU A 74 1.85 11.38 8.86
C GLU A 74 1.34 11.21 7.42
N VAL A 75 1.12 9.97 6.97
CA VAL A 75 0.57 9.70 5.63
C VAL A 75 -0.83 10.31 5.47
N LEU A 76 -1.72 10.13 6.45
CA LEU A 76 -3.07 10.70 6.39
C LEU A 76 -3.05 12.23 6.35
N GLY A 77 -2.23 12.86 7.20
CA GLY A 77 -2.10 14.32 7.24
C GLY A 77 -1.49 14.88 5.95
N ALA A 78 -0.46 14.22 5.42
CA ALA A 78 0.17 14.60 4.16
C ALA A 78 -0.82 14.48 2.99
N VAL A 79 -1.50 13.34 2.85
CA VAL A 79 -2.50 13.13 1.78
C VAL A 79 -3.65 14.12 1.91
N ALA A 80 -4.18 14.33 3.11
CA ALA A 80 -5.25 15.31 3.34
C ALA A 80 -4.83 16.72 2.93
N THR A 81 -3.64 17.17 3.34
CA THR A 81 -3.11 18.49 2.99
C THR A 81 -2.88 18.63 1.49
N ILE A 82 -2.29 17.61 0.87
CA ILE A 82 -2.00 17.60 -0.56
C ILE A 82 -3.29 17.65 -1.38
N LEU A 83 -4.30 16.84 -1.02
CA LEU A 83 -5.58 16.80 -1.74
C LEU A 83 -6.47 18.00 -1.46
N ASP A 84 -6.31 18.65 -0.31
CA ASP A 84 -7.00 19.92 -0.01
C ASP A 84 -6.45 21.05 -0.87
N GLN A 85 -5.12 21.15 -0.99
CA GLN A 85 -4.44 22.28 -1.62
C GLN A 85 -4.16 22.09 -3.11
N PHE A 86 -4.16 20.85 -3.62
CA PHE A 86 -3.73 20.55 -4.99
C PHE A 86 -4.64 19.56 -5.73
N ARG A 87 -4.58 19.60 -7.06
CA ARG A 87 -5.11 18.60 -7.99
C ARG A 87 -3.97 18.04 -8.83
N PHE A 88 -4.11 16.81 -9.26
CA PHE A 88 -3.08 16.08 -10.00
C PHE A 88 -3.68 15.47 -11.26
N GLU A 89 -2.99 15.65 -12.38
CA GLU A 89 -3.29 14.95 -13.63
C GLU A 89 -2.08 14.10 -14.03
N PRO A 90 -2.23 12.76 -14.16
CA PRO A 90 -1.15 11.89 -14.61
C PRO A 90 -0.87 12.15 -16.10
N LEU A 91 0.40 12.37 -16.45
CA LEU A 91 0.80 12.62 -17.85
C LEU A 91 1.33 11.36 -18.51
N ASN A 92 2.42 10.81 -17.99
CA ASN A 92 3.07 9.63 -18.57
C ASN A 92 3.94 8.91 -17.54
N PHE A 93 4.21 7.63 -17.78
CA PHE A 93 5.20 6.89 -17.00
C PHE A 93 6.61 7.12 -17.56
N ILE A 94 7.61 6.99 -16.69
CA ILE A 94 9.02 7.14 -16.99
C ILE A 94 9.72 5.83 -16.60
N SER A 95 10.52 5.25 -17.49
CA SER A 95 11.36 4.09 -17.18
C SER A 95 12.64 4.49 -16.45
N LEU A 96 13.37 3.52 -15.88
CA LEU A 96 14.61 3.77 -15.12
C LEU A 96 15.71 4.48 -15.93
N ASP A 97 15.70 4.36 -17.25
CA ASP A 97 16.62 5.06 -18.17
C ASP A 97 16.15 6.47 -18.56
N GLY A 98 15.07 6.96 -17.93
CA GLY A 98 14.53 8.31 -18.11
C GLY A 98 13.63 8.49 -19.33
N ARG A 99 13.28 7.41 -20.04
CA ARG A 99 12.43 7.48 -21.24
C ARG A 99 10.94 7.40 -20.89
N THR A 100 10.11 8.09 -21.67
CA THR A 100 8.65 7.96 -21.56
C THR A 100 8.20 6.56 -21.95
N THR A 101 7.27 5.99 -21.19
CA THR A 101 6.69 4.67 -21.43
C THR A 101 5.19 4.64 -21.13
N SER A 102 4.47 3.71 -21.76
CA SER A 102 3.06 3.42 -21.48
C SER A 102 2.87 2.37 -20.38
N ASN A 103 3.94 1.71 -19.95
CA ASN A 103 3.88 0.67 -18.93
C ASN A 103 3.84 1.27 -17.52
N PHE A 104 2.91 0.82 -16.69
CA PHE A 104 2.88 1.18 -15.27
C PHE A 104 4.18 0.72 -14.57
N PRO A 105 4.83 1.56 -13.75
CA PRO A 105 6.04 1.19 -13.03
C PRO A 105 5.82 -0.02 -12.12
N THR A 106 6.52 -1.12 -12.40
CA THR A 106 6.48 -2.33 -11.56
C THR A 106 7.42 -2.19 -10.36
N VAL A 107 7.52 -3.20 -9.50
CA VAL A 107 8.46 -3.17 -8.36
C VAL A 107 9.90 -3.27 -8.86
N LYS A 108 10.77 -2.38 -8.36
CA LYS A 108 12.21 -2.41 -8.61
C LYS A 108 12.84 -3.64 -7.96
N GLU A 109 13.74 -4.30 -8.69
CA GLU A 109 14.47 -5.46 -8.21
C GLU A 109 15.39 -5.10 -7.01
N GLY A 110 15.68 -6.09 -6.15
CA GLY A 110 16.52 -5.89 -4.97
C GLY A 110 15.79 -5.31 -3.75
N TYR A 111 14.46 -5.17 -3.80
CA TYR A 111 13.64 -4.71 -2.68
C TYR A 111 12.96 -5.85 -1.89
N ALA A 112 13.21 -7.11 -2.24
CA ALA A 112 12.69 -8.25 -1.48
C ALA A 112 13.20 -8.21 -0.03
N GLY A 113 12.29 -8.27 0.94
CA GLY A 113 12.62 -8.17 2.37
C GLY A 113 12.86 -6.74 2.86
N ASN A 114 12.91 -5.74 1.98
CA ASN A 114 12.85 -4.33 2.38
C ASN A 114 11.40 -3.97 2.74
N GLY A 115 11.22 -3.04 3.69
CA GLY A 115 9.88 -2.66 4.17
C GLY A 115 9.02 -2.08 3.05
N MET A 116 9.39 -0.90 2.54
CA MET A 116 8.71 -0.28 1.39
C MET A 116 9.46 -0.60 0.11
N VAL A 117 8.72 -0.99 -0.93
CA VAL A 117 9.27 -1.23 -2.27
C VAL A 117 9.30 0.06 -3.08
N LEU A 118 10.31 0.22 -3.93
CA LEU A 118 10.37 1.34 -4.86
C LEU A 118 9.87 0.94 -6.26
N PRO A 119 9.25 1.87 -7.01
CA PRO A 119 8.88 1.63 -8.39
C PRO A 119 10.11 1.53 -9.31
N ARG A 120 9.98 0.74 -10.38
CA ARG A 120 10.95 0.57 -11.47
C ARG A 120 10.74 1.65 -12.53
N GLY A 121 10.82 2.90 -12.11
CA GLY A 121 10.46 4.05 -12.93
C GLY A 121 9.77 5.12 -12.10
N ASP A 122 9.04 6.01 -12.77
CA ASP A 122 8.31 7.10 -12.14
C ASP A 122 7.02 7.44 -12.91
N LEU A 123 6.19 8.31 -12.33
CA LEU A 123 5.00 8.89 -12.96
C LEU A 123 5.16 10.41 -13.00
N THR A 124 5.19 10.98 -14.21
CA THR A 124 5.08 12.42 -14.38
C THR A 124 3.65 12.86 -14.09
N VAL A 125 3.50 13.79 -13.14
CA VAL A 125 2.21 14.39 -12.78
C VAL A 125 2.23 15.89 -13.02
N GLN A 126 1.17 16.40 -13.63
CA GLN A 126 0.89 17.84 -13.63
C GLN A 126 0.16 18.19 -12.34
N VAL A 127 0.62 19.23 -11.65
CA VAL A 127 0.07 19.65 -10.35
C VAL A 127 -0.55 21.04 -10.48
N PHE A 128 -1.79 21.16 -10.02
CA PHE A 128 -2.54 22.42 -9.99
C PHE A 128 -2.83 22.79 -8.54
N ARG A 129 -2.72 24.06 -8.19
CA ARG A 129 -3.14 24.55 -6.88
C ARG A 129 -4.64 24.85 -6.88
N CYS A 130 -5.37 24.36 -5.89
CA CYS A 130 -6.75 24.74 -5.65
C CYS A 130 -6.75 26.17 -5.08
N GLN A 131 -7.51 27.07 -5.72
CA GLN A 131 -7.73 28.42 -5.21
C GLN A 131 -8.75 28.41 -4.08
#